data_AF-I0Q3B7-F1
#
_entry.id   AF-I0Q3B7-F1
#
_cell.length_a   1.000
_cell.length_b   1.000
_cell.length_c   1.000
_cell.angle_alpha   90.00
_cell.angle_beta   90.00
_cell.angle_gamma   90.00
#
_symmetry.space_group_name_H-M   'P 1'
#
loop_
_entity.id
_entity.type
_entity.pdbx_description
1 polymer ?
#
loop_
_entity_poly.entity_id
_entity_poly.type
_entity_poly.pdbx_seq_one_letter_code
_entity_poly.pdbx_strand_id
1 'polypeptide(L)' 'MKITLHELLEMEIVDKVISEAGLSSKELQARVKNELRAELDRLGGLALEQLLEERYQRFRKY' A
#
# COMPACT_ATOMS: atom_id res chain seq x y z
N MET A 1 -3.42 21.27 -7.05
CA MET A 1 -3.71 19.96 -6.43
C MET A 1 -2.56 19.04 -6.77
N LYS A 2 -1.96 18.38 -5.78
CA LYS A 2 -1.03 17.27 -6.00
C LYS A 2 -1.88 16.01 -6.20
N ILE A 3 -1.79 15.34 -7.35
CA ILE A 3 -2.70 14.23 -7.75
C ILE A 3 -1.91 13.01 -8.23
N THR A 4 -0.60 13.12 -8.43
CA THR A 4 0.21 11.99 -8.93
C THR A 4 0.52 10.99 -7.83
N LEU A 5 0.70 9.72 -8.20
CA LEU A 5 1.00 8.63 -7.27
C LEU A 5 2.27 8.89 -6.44
N HIS A 6 3.27 9.53 -7.04
CA HIS A 6 4.52 9.87 -6.35
C HIS A 6 4.31 10.97 -5.30
N GLU A 7 3.48 11.97 -5.59
CA GLU A 7 3.14 13.00 -4.61
C GLU A 7 2.33 12.42 -3.43
N LEU A 8 1.42 11.48 -3.68
CA LEU A 8 0.68 10.79 -2.62
C LEU A 8 1.61 9.92 -1.75
N LEU A 9 2.66 9.34 -2.34
CA LEU A 9 3.68 8.59 -1.62
C LEU A 9 4.55 9.51 -0.76
N GLU A 10 4.98 10.65 -1.30
CA GLU A 10 5.74 11.67 -0.55
C GLU A 10 4.94 12.26 0.61
N MET A 11 3.64 12.42 0.41
CA MET A 11 2.72 12.84 1.47
C MET A 11 2.37 11.70 2.42
N GLU A 12 2.97 10.51 2.28
CA GLU A 12 2.73 9.33 3.13
C GLU A 12 1.23 8.97 3.25
N ILE A 13 0.44 9.29 2.22
CA ILE A 13 -0.98 8.94 2.11
C ILE A 13 -1.11 7.48 1.64
N VAL A 14 -0.30 7.10 0.66
CA VAL A 14 -0.19 5.73 0.15
C VAL A 14 1.14 5.12 0.58
N ASP A 15 1.15 3.82 0.89
CA ASP A 15 2.35 3.15 1.40
C ASP A 15 3.29 2.70 0.28
N LYS A 16 2.74 2.46 -0.92
CA LYS A 16 3.48 1.89 -2.04
C LYS A 16 2.89 2.29 -3.38
N VAL A 17 3.77 2.54 -4.34
CA VAL A 17 3.43 2.70 -5.76
C VAL A 17 3.82 1.44 -6.51
N ILE A 18 2.87 0.85 -7.23
CA ILE A 18 3.11 -0.32 -8.09
C ILE A 18 3.37 0.19 -9.51
N SER A 19 4.59 0.03 -10.00
CA SER A 19 4.94 0.45 -11.37
C SER A 19 4.40 -0.53 -12.41
N GLU A 20 3.72 0.03 -13.41
CA GLU A 20 3.17 -0.66 -14.58
C GLU A 20 4.16 -0.69 -15.77
N ALA A 21 5.26 0.07 -15.68
CA ALA A 21 6.18 0.27 -16.80
C ALA A 21 6.83 -1.05 -17.23
N GLY A 22 6.68 -1.37 -18.53
CA GLY A 22 7.27 -2.56 -19.13
C GLY A 22 6.56 -3.88 -18.81
N LEU A 23 5.39 -3.85 -18.15
CA LEU A 23 4.60 -5.05 -17.86
C LEU A 23 3.45 -5.20 -18.83
N SER A 24 3.19 -6.43 -19.27
CA SER A 24 1.91 -6.79 -19.87
C SER A 24 0.79 -6.76 -18.83
N SER A 25 -0.47 -6.66 -19.28
CA SER A 25 -1.63 -6.66 -18.38
C SER A 25 -1.65 -7.87 -17.43
N LYS A 26 -1.23 -9.05 -17.91
CA LYS A 26 -1.20 -10.28 -17.11
C LYS A 26 -0.10 -10.24 -16.04
N GLU A 27 1.07 -9.69 -16.36
CA GLU A 27 2.17 -9.53 -15.41
C GLU A 27 1.84 -8.47 -14.36
N LEU A 28 1.18 -7.38 -14.77
CA LEU A 28 0.69 -6.37 -13.84
C LEU A 28 -0.32 -6.97 -12.85
N GLN A 29 -1.31 -7.73 -13.33
CA GLN A 29 -2.28 -8.41 -12.47
C GLN A 29 -1.60 -9.38 -11.50
N ALA A 30 -0.62 -10.15 -11.97
CA ALA A 30 0.14 -11.06 -11.12
C ALA A 30 0.96 -10.30 -10.06
N ARG A 31 1.57 -9.18 -10.43
CA ARG A 31 2.31 -8.30 -9.51
C ARG A 31 1.39 -7.72 -8.45
N VAL A 32 0.26 -7.13 -8.84
CA VAL A 32 -0.73 -6.58 -7.90
C VAL A 32 -1.22 -7.67 -6.95
N LYS A 33 -1.54 -8.87 -7.47
CA LYS A 33 -1.97 -10.00 -6.63
C LYS A 33 -0.91 -10.41 -5.61
N ASN A 34 0.35 -10.44 -6.00
CA ASN A 34 1.45 -10.80 -5.10
C ASN A 34 1.68 -9.73 -4.02
N GLU A 35 1.61 -8.45 -4.40
CA GLU A 35 1.73 -7.32 -3.46
C GLU A 35 0.61 -7.32 -2.43
N LEU A 36 -0.65 -7.53 -2.86
CA LEU A 36 -1.79 -7.66 -1.95
C LEU A 36 -1.62 -8.84 -0.99
N ARG A 37 -1.17 -10.00 -1.49
CA ARG A 37 -0.94 -11.17 -0.63
C ARG A 37 0.16 -10.91 0.40
N ALA A 38 1.29 -10.34 -0.03
CA ALA A 38 2.38 -10.01 0.88
C ALA A 38 1.95 -9.03 1.98
N GLU A 39 1.13 -8.03 1.63
CA GLU A 39 0.63 -7.06 2.60
C GLU A 39 -0.39 -7.68 3.56
N LEU A 40 -1.28 -8.55 3.07
CA LEU A 40 -2.20 -9.30 3.93
C LEU A 40 -1.46 -10.26 4.87
N ASP A 41 -0.42 -10.95 4.38
CA ASP A 41 0.40 -11.84 5.21
C ASP A 41 1.15 -11.05 6.29
N ARG A 42 1.67 -9.87 5.95
CA ARG A 42 2.30 -8.95 6.91
C ARG A 42 1.31 -8.49 7.98
N LEU A 43 0.14 -7.99 7.58
CA LEU A 43 -0.89 -7.48 8.49
C LEU A 43 -1.51 -8.61 9.33
N GLY A 44 -1.72 -9.79 8.74
CA GLY A 44 -2.23 -10.97 9.44
C GLY A 44 -1.27 -11.53 10.49
N GLY A 45 0.02 -11.20 10.41
CA GLY A 45 1.01 -11.52 11.44
C GLY A 45 1.01 -10.56 12.64
N LEU A 46 0.29 -9.44 12.57
CA LEU A 46 0.22 -8.44 13.65
C LEU A 46 -0.88 -8.76 14.65
N ALA A 47 -0.68 -8.35 15.90
CA ALA A 47 -1.73 -8.41 16.92
C ALA A 47 -2.85 -7.43 16.61
N LEU A 48 -4.08 -7.75 17.02
CA LEU A 48 -5.26 -6.90 16.77
C LEU A 48 -5.06 -5.47 17.29
N GLU A 49 -4.56 -5.32 18.51
CA GLU A 49 -4.32 -4.00 19.12
C GLU A 49 -3.29 -3.19 18.32
N GLN A 50 -2.25 -3.85 17.79
CA GLN A 50 -1.26 -3.20 16.95
C GLN A 50 -1.89 -2.74 15.62
N LEU A 51 -2.74 -3.55 14.99
CA LEU A 51 -3.47 -3.17 13.78
C LEU A 51 -4.38 -1.95 14.00
N LEU A 52 -5.05 -1.89 15.14
CA LEU A 52 -5.94 -0.78 15.48
C LEU A 52 -5.15 0.51 15.72
N GLU A 53 -4.04 0.43 16.46
CA GLU A 53 -3.18 1.57 16.74
C GLU A 53 -2.50 2.10 15.48
N GLU A 54 -1.90 1.23 14.65
CA GLU A 54 -1.28 1.62 13.38
C GLU A 54 -2.29 2.31 12.45
N ARG A 55 -3.51 1.77 12.38
CA ARG A 55 -4.60 2.37 11.61
C ARG A 55 -4.99 3.74 12.17
N TYR A 56 -5.13 3.87 13.49
CA TYR A 56 -5.49 5.14 14.13
C TYR A 56 -4.43 6.22 13.89
N GLN A 57 -3.16 5.90 14.08
CA GLN A 57 -2.05 6.83 13.85
C GLN A 57 -1.97 7.28 12.40
N ARG A 58 -2.20 6.36 11.44
CA ARG A 58 -2.21 6.68 10.01
C ARG A 58 -3.22 7.76 9.65
N PHE A 59 -4.45 7.67 10.17
CA PHE A 59 -5.50 8.65 9.87
C PHE A 59 -5.40 9.92 10.71
N ARG A 60 -4.73 9.89 11.86
CA ARG A 60 -4.55 11.06 12.72
C ARG A 60 -3.47 12.03 12.20
N LYS A 61 -2.53 11.52 11.41
CA LYS A 61 -1.40 12.30 10.87
C LYS A 61 -1.83 13.30 9.76
N TYR A 62 -3.06 13.20 9.26
CA TYR A 62 -3.61 14.02 8.16
C TYR A 62 -4.91 14.72 8.52
#